data_AF-A0A930FZA3-F1
#
_entry.id   AF-A0A930FZA3-F1
#
_cell.length_a   1.000
_cell.length_b   1.000
_cell.length_c   1.000
_cell.angle_alpha   90.00
_cell.angle_beta   90.00
_cell.angle_gamma   90.00
#
_symmetry.space_group_name_H-M   'P 1'
#
loop_
_entity.id
_entity.type
_entity.pdbx_description
1 polymer ?
#
loop_
_entity_poly.entity_id
_entity_poly.type
_entity_poly.pdbx_seq_one_letter_code
_entity_poly.pdbx_strand_id
1 'polypeptide(L)'
;MTQVFFYHGASDRIAAACALLSGAYAKRKPMLVYAREPEVASNLDRLLWTHSALSFVPHCRADSPLAAETPILITDQLDTIAQ
;
A
#
# COMPACT_ATOMS: atom_id res chain seq x y z
N MET A 1 -16.35 -14.74 -7.42
CA MET A 1 -17.19 -14.06 -6.41
C MET A 1 -16.30 -13.09 -5.64
N THR A 2 -16.75 -11.86 -5.40
CA THR A 2 -15.95 -10.83 -4.72
C THR A 2 -15.99 -11.04 -3.20
N GLN A 3 -14.85 -10.89 -2.53
CA GLN A 3 -14.73 -10.97 -1.07
C GLN A 3 -14.34 -9.61 -0.50
N VAL A 4 -14.95 -9.24 0.63
CA VAL A 4 -14.67 -7.98 1.33
C VAL A 4 -14.35 -8.30 2.78
N PHE A 5 -13.22 -7.78 3.26
CA PHE A 5 -12.73 -7.98 4.62
C PHE A 5 -12.67 -6.64 5.35
N PHE A 6 -13.17 -6.60 6.58
CA PHE A 6 -13.07 -5.44 7.47
C PHE A 6 -12.14 -5.77 8.63
N TYR A 7 -10.98 -5.13 8.66
CA TYR A 7 -10.02 -5.24 9.76
C TYR A 7 -10.30 -4.13 10.78
N HIS A 8 -10.37 -4.48 12.06
CA HIS A 8 -10.65 -3.54 13.15
C HIS A 8 -9.79 -3.85 14.38
N GLY A 9 -9.78 -2.93 15.36
CA GLY A 9 -9.08 -3.12 16.63
C GLY A 9 -7.56 -2.88 16.58
N ALA A 10 -7.01 -2.41 15.47
CA ALA A 10 -5.62 -1.98 15.40
C ALA A 10 -5.40 -0.71 16.23
N SER A 11 -4.41 -0.73 17.13
CA SER A 11 -3.97 0.46 17.87
C SER A 11 -3.38 1.52 16.95
N ASP A 12 -2.69 1.08 15.89
CA ASP A 12 -2.20 1.90 14.78
C ASP A 12 -2.64 1.29 13.44
N ARG A 13 -3.50 1.99 12.72
CA ARG A 13 -4.07 1.52 11.44
C ARG A 13 -3.04 1.54 10.31
N ILE A 14 -2.07 2.45 10.31
CA ILE A 14 -1.06 2.55 9.25
C ILE A 14 -0.06 1.42 9.42
N ALA A 15 0.40 1.15 10.64
CA ALA A 15 1.25 0.00 10.93
C ALA A 15 0.59 -1.33 10.55
N ALA A 16 -0.71 -1.49 10.86
CA ALA A 16 -1.47 -2.67 10.46
C ALA A 16 -1.58 -2.80 8.92
N ALA A 17 -1.83 -1.71 8.21
CA ALA A 17 -1.83 -1.69 6.75
C ALA A 17 -0.46 -2.09 6.16
N CYS A 18 0.65 -1.57 6.70
CA CYS A 18 2.00 -1.98 6.30
C CYS A 18 2.24 -3.49 6.48
N ALA A 19 1.77 -4.08 7.58
CA ALA A 19 1.89 -5.51 7.83
C ALA A 19 1.08 -6.34 6.80
N LEU A 20 -0.14 -5.90 6.47
CA LEU A 20 -0.96 -6.54 5.44
C LEU A 20 -0.30 -6.48 4.06
N LEU A 21 0.22 -5.31 3.68
CA LEU A 21 0.90 -5.10 2.39
C LEU A 21 2.19 -5.92 2.30
N SER A 22 2.99 -5.95 3.37
CA SER A 22 4.18 -6.81 3.46
C SER A 22 3.83 -8.28 3.24
N GLY A 23 2.76 -8.76 3.89
CA GLY A 23 2.28 -10.13 3.73
C GLY A 23 1.74 -10.43 2.33
N ALA A 24 1.08 -9.46 1.69
CA ALA A 24 0.61 -9.58 0.31
C ALA A 24 1.78 -9.62 -0.68
N TYR A 25 2.77 -8.75 -0.50
CA TYR A 25 3.99 -8.72 -1.31
C TYR A 25 4.79 -10.02 -1.19
N ALA A 26 4.95 -10.57 0.03
CA ALA A 26 5.61 -11.86 0.23
C ALA A 26 4.91 -13.00 -0.54
N LYS A 27 3.61 -12.86 -0.81
CA LYS A 27 2.80 -13.77 -1.63
C LYS A 27 2.75 -13.39 -3.11
N ARG A 28 3.57 -12.42 -3.54
CA ARG A 28 3.65 -11.84 -4.89
C ARG A 28 2.29 -11.36 -5.42
N LYS A 29 1.44 -10.82 -4.54
CA LYS A 29 0.15 -10.26 -4.93
C LYS A 29 0.29 -8.76 -5.23
N PRO A 30 -0.15 -8.29 -6.41
CA PRO A 30 -0.24 -6.86 -6.65
C PRO A 30 -1.33 -6.25 -5.76
N MET A 31 -1.07 -5.05 -5.25
CA MET A 31 -1.97 -4.37 -4.34
C MET A 31 -2.18 -2.92 -4.78
N LEU A 32 -3.41 -2.46 -4.65
CA LEU A 32 -3.76 -1.06 -4.73
C LEU A 32 -4.19 -0.58 -3.34
N VAL A 33 -3.59 0.51 -2.89
CA VAL A 33 -4.00 1.23 -1.68
C VAL A 33 -4.73 2.49 -2.11
N TYR A 34 -6.01 2.57 -1.78
CA TYR A 34 -6.77 3.80 -1.89
C TYR A 34 -6.69 4.60 -0.58
N ALA A 35 -6.07 5.77 -0.63
CA ALA A 35 -5.92 6.68 0.49
C ALA A 35 -6.28 8.09 0.03
N ARG A 36 -7.49 8.56 0.37
CA ARG A 36 -8.01 9.86 -0.07
C ARG A 36 -7.33 11.05 0.61
N GLU A 37 -6.89 10.86 1.85
CA GLU A 37 -6.19 11.88 2.62
C GLU A 37 -4.68 11.85 2.28
N PRO A 38 -4.08 12.94 1.79
CA PRO A 38 -2.67 12.96 1.41
C PRO A 38 -1.73 12.57 2.55
N GLU A 39 -2.04 12.99 3.78
CA GLU A 39 -1.24 12.66 4.96
C GLU A 39 -1.23 11.15 5.25
N VAL A 40 -2.36 10.46 5.07
CA VAL A 40 -2.46 9.00 5.22
C VAL A 40 -1.58 8.31 4.19
N ALA A 41 -1.64 8.76 2.92
CA ALA A 41 -0.81 8.21 1.86
C ALA A 41 0.69 8.41 2.12
N SER A 42 1.10 9.63 2.49
CA SER A 42 2.50 9.94 2.80
C SER A 42 3.03 9.19 4.02
N ASN A 43 2.21 9.01 5.06
CA ASN A 43 2.59 8.25 6.24
C ASN A 43 2.74 6.75 5.93
N LEU A 44 1.86 6.19 5.10
CA LEU A 44 1.96 4.81 4.66
C LEU A 44 3.22 4.57 3.82
N ASP A 45 3.47 5.42 2.81
CA ASP A 45 4.65 5.37 1.95
C ASP A 45 5.94 5.38 2.79
N ARG A 46 6.07 6.39 3.66
CA ARG A 46 7.20 6.48 4.58
C ARG A 46 7.35 5.24 5.47
N LEU A 47 6.26 4.74 6.04
CA LEU A 47 6.33 3.61 6.96
C LEU A 47 6.69 2.30 6.26
N LEU A 48 6.23 2.08 5.02
CA LEU A 48 6.64 0.93 4.22
C LEU A 48 8.15 0.92 3.93
N TRP A 49 8.79 2.09 3.88
CA TRP A 49 10.25 2.22 3.78
C TRP A 49 10.99 1.98 5.10
N THR A 50 10.43 2.38 6.24
CA THR A 50 11.17 2.45 7.51
C THR A 50 10.81 1.38 8.54
N HIS A 51 9.69 0.68 8.39
CA HIS A 51 9.13 -0.16 9.46
C HIS A 51 10.02 -1.34 9.86
N SER A 52 10.77 -1.91 8.92
CA SER A 52 11.79 -2.92 9.22
C SER A 52 13.03 -2.68 8.38
N ALA A 53 14.15 -2.43 9.07
CA ALA A 53 15.42 -2.04 8.46
C ALA A 53 15.98 -3.06 7.45
N LEU A 54 15.55 -4.32 7.55
CA LEU A 54 15.98 -5.41 6.66
C LEU A 54 14.90 -5.82 5.65
N SER A 55 13.75 -5.15 5.64
CA SER A 55 12.66 -5.43 4.70
C SER A 55 12.60 -4.40 3.60
N PHE A 56 12.23 -4.84 2.41
CA PHE A 56 11.96 -3.99 1.27
C PHE A 56 10.62 -4.38 0.67
N VAL A 57 9.66 -3.46 0.70
CA VAL A 57 8.35 -3.61 0.06
C VAL A 57 8.28 -2.59 -1.08
N PRO A 58 8.48 -2.98 -2.35
CA PRO A 58 8.46 -2.04 -3.46
C PRO A 58 7.05 -1.47 -3.64
N HIS A 59 6.94 -0.16 -3.45
CA HIS A 59 5.72 0.61 -3.59
C HIS A 59 6.02 2.01 -4.13
N CYS A 60 5.03 2.63 -4.76
CA CYS A 60 5.10 4.04 -5.14
C CYS A 60 3.69 4.64 -5.29
N ARG A 61 3.63 5.95 -5.54
CA ARG A 61 2.39 6.63 -5.93
C ARG A 61 1.98 6.21 -7.34
N ALA A 62 0.67 6.15 -7.60
CA ALA A 62 0.14 5.73 -8.89
C ALA A 62 0.49 6.67 -10.07
N ASP A 63 0.86 7.92 -9.80
CA ASP A 63 1.33 8.91 -10.77
C ASP A 63 2.86 8.88 -10.97
N SER A 64 3.57 7.98 -10.28
CA SER A 64 5.01 7.77 -10.46
C SER A 64 5.31 7.23 -11.86
N PRO A 65 6.43 7.66 -12.50
CA PRO A 65 6.88 7.06 -13.75
C PRO A 65 7.21 5.55 -13.62
N LEU A 66 7.41 5.05 -12.39
CA LEU A 66 7.68 3.64 -12.10
C LEU A 66 6.42 2.83 -11.77
N ALA A 67 5.22 3.42 -11.85
CA ALA A 67 3.98 2.76 -11.43
C ALA A 67 3.73 1.43 -12.17
N ALA A 68 3.99 1.38 -13.48
CA ALA A 68 3.81 0.17 -14.28
C ALA A 68 4.74 -1.00 -13.88
N GLU A 69 5.81 -0.72 -13.14
CA GLU A 69 6.82 -1.71 -12.72
C GLU A 69 6.73 -2.04 -11.22
N THR A 70 5.82 -1.39 -10.49
CA THR A 70 5.75 -1.48 -9.03
C THR A 70 4.52 -2.28 -8.59
N PRO A 71 4.66 -3.34 -7.78
CA PRO A 71 3.55 -4.23 -7.45
C PRO A 71 2.55 -3.62 -6.45
N ILE A 72 2.93 -2.58 -5.72
CA ILE A 72 2.05 -1.89 -4.76
C ILE A 72 1.95 -0.42 -5.13
N LEU A 73 0.72 0.02 -5.45
CA LEU A 73 0.45 1.40 -5.81
C LEU A 73 -0.40 2.08 -4.73
N ILE A 74 -0.05 3.32 -4.40
CA ILE A 74 -0.81 4.19 -3.50
C ILE A 74 -1.47 5.28 -4.34
N THR A 75 -2.78 5.44 -4.22
CA THR A 75 -3.54 6.44 -4.98
C THR A 75 -4.64 7.09 -4.15
N ASP A 76 -5.00 8.32 -4.50
CA ASP A 76 -6.20 9.02 -4.05
C ASP A 76 -7.28 9.11 -5.16
N GLN A 77 -6.98 8.60 -6.36
CA GLN A 77 -7.87 8.53 -7.52
C GLN A 77 -7.97 7.09 -8.04
N LEU A 78 -9.20 6.62 -8.26
CA LEU A 78 -9.43 5.26 -8.77
C LEU A 78 -9.59 5.19 -10.28
N ASP A 79 -9.83 6.32 -10.94
CA ASP A 79 -10.16 6.35 -12.36
C ASP A 79 -8.91 6.25 -13.26
N THR A 80 -7.71 6.38 -12.70
CA THR A 80 -6.45 6.52 -13.45
C THR A 80 -5.36 5.64 -12.86
N ILE A 81 -5.61 4.34 -12.76
CA ILE A 81 -4.63 3.40 -12.22
C ILE A 81 -4.07 2.55 -13.36
N ALA A 82 -2.75 2.61 -13.54
CA ALA A 82 -2.03 1.65 -14.36
C ALA A 82 -1.90 0.33 -13.59
N GLN A 83 -2.77 -0.64 -13.88
CA GLN A 83 -2.57 -2.05 -13.49
C GLN A 83 -2.92 -2.96 -14.66
#